data_AF-A0A6G0XUG8-F1
#
_entry.id   AF-A0A6G0XUG8-F1
#
_cell.length_a   1.000
_cell.length_b   1.000
_cell.length_c   1.000
_cell.angle_alpha   90.00
_cell.angle_beta   90.00
_cell.angle_gamma   90.00
#
_symmetry.space_group_name_H-M   'P 1'
#
loop_
_entity.id
_entity.type
_entity.pdbx_description
1 polymer ?
#
loop_
_entity_poly.entity_id
_entity_poly.type
_entity_poly.pdbx_seq_one_letter_code
_entity_poly.pdbx_strand_id
1 'polypeptide(L)'
;MHLKHESQRSFASLSGSKHSWMDFRSSATSSLRNAAQLHHELVSVKVKGKPQVCPDRPSFFFTNYTMHITCPTTNVFWVVRQRYSRVYANRQSILKSAHDLKKCSSEGKQLIRSIMRPLKVFPKRRLGVDDDSVIAERAEGFTNYINALFQAREGCILAFDEVDATTKSVLESIVKHIESAIEIPEFHKKEEAKWRERMARIEDHDARPEDDSTCSICLEDLEQGAPAFTNIRLGCSHAFHHECVSTWLTRHATCPLCRVDA
;
A
#
# COMPACT_ATOMS: atom_id res chain seq x y z
N MET A 1 38.14 -34.20 -37.15
CA MET A 1 37.02 -33.42 -37.73
C MET A 1 36.44 -32.54 -36.63
N HIS A 2 36.77 -31.25 -36.66
CA HIS A 2 36.14 -30.22 -35.83
C HIS A 2 34.74 -29.90 -36.37
N LEU A 3 33.72 -29.92 -35.51
CA LEU A 3 32.46 -29.21 -35.75
C LEU A 3 32.01 -28.51 -34.47
N LYS A 4 32.38 -27.22 -34.45
CA LYS A 4 31.83 -26.03 -33.81
C LYS A 4 30.70 -26.19 -32.77
N HIS A 5 31.02 -25.78 -31.54
CA HIS A 5 30.10 -25.27 -30.54
C HIS A 5 29.73 -23.81 -30.90
N GLU A 6 28.46 -23.52 -31.18
CA GLU A 6 27.95 -22.17 -31.38
C GLU A 6 27.22 -21.68 -30.11
N SER A 7 27.93 -20.82 -29.37
CA SER A 7 27.48 -19.52 -28.84
C SER A 7 25.98 -19.30 -28.52
N GLN A 8 25.70 -19.20 -27.22
CA GLN A 8 25.00 -18.09 -26.54
C GLN A 8 23.83 -17.40 -27.27
N ARG A 9 22.61 -17.56 -26.72
CA ARG A 9 21.68 -16.43 -26.54
C ARG A 9 21.08 -16.43 -25.14
N SER A 10 21.49 -15.41 -24.40
CA SER A 10 20.98 -14.93 -23.12
C SER A 10 19.46 -14.69 -23.16
N PHE A 11 18.72 -15.29 -22.23
CA PHE A 11 17.37 -14.82 -21.86
C PHE A 11 17.55 -13.62 -20.94
N ALA A 12 17.65 -12.44 -21.53
CA ALA A 12 17.62 -11.19 -20.81
C ALA A 12 16.23 -11.00 -20.18
N SER A 13 16.22 -10.84 -18.85
CA SER A 13 15.08 -10.39 -18.06
C SER A 13 14.52 -9.08 -18.60
N LEU A 14 13.29 -9.09 -19.10
CA LEU A 14 12.54 -7.86 -19.31
C LEU A 14 11.97 -7.41 -17.95
N SER A 15 12.80 -6.70 -17.21
CA SER A 15 12.41 -5.87 -16.08
C SER A 15 11.43 -4.81 -16.58
N GLY A 16 10.13 -5.09 -16.45
CA GLY A 16 9.07 -4.11 -16.60
C GLY A 16 9.35 -2.92 -15.68
N SER A 17 9.34 -1.73 -16.28
CA SER A 17 9.60 -0.43 -15.67
C SER A 17 9.09 -0.31 -14.23
N LYS A 18 9.98 -0.52 -13.27
CA LYS A 18 9.82 -0.09 -11.88
C LYS A 18 9.84 1.44 -11.92
N HIS A 19 8.67 2.06 -11.99
CA HIS A 19 8.55 3.47 -11.65
C HIS A 19 8.93 3.59 -10.18
N SER A 20 10.17 4.01 -9.98
CA SER A 20 10.86 4.03 -8.71
C SER A 20 10.16 4.99 -7.77
N TRP A 21 9.74 4.46 -6.64
CA TRP A 21 9.23 5.17 -5.46
C TRP A 21 10.21 6.24 -4.90
N MET A 22 11.40 6.39 -5.49
CA MET A 22 12.44 7.33 -5.06
C MET A 22 12.10 8.82 -5.33
N ASP A 23 11.20 9.16 -6.25
CA ASP A 23 10.96 10.57 -6.63
C ASP A 23 10.14 11.39 -5.61
N PHE A 24 9.61 10.75 -4.57
CA PHE A 24 8.90 11.43 -3.47
C PHE A 24 9.82 11.75 -2.27
N ARG A 25 11.09 11.31 -2.29
CA ARG A 25 12.02 11.36 -1.14
C ARG A 25 12.49 12.77 -0.75
N SER A 26 12.44 13.74 -1.65
CA SER A 26 13.13 15.02 -1.46
C SER A 26 12.34 16.10 -0.70
N SER A 27 11.11 15.82 -0.23
CA SER A 27 10.29 16.83 0.47
C SER A 27 9.44 16.30 1.63
N ALA A 28 9.66 15.06 2.08
CA ALA A 28 8.91 14.45 3.18
C ALA A 28 9.50 14.80 4.56
N THR A 29 8.61 15.14 5.50
CA THR A 29 8.86 15.33 6.94
C THR A 29 9.30 14.01 7.62
N SER A 30 9.72 14.06 8.89
CA SER A 30 10.14 12.88 9.67
C SER A 30 9.05 11.81 9.78
N SER A 31 7.77 12.19 9.91
CA SER A 31 6.66 11.23 10.04
C SER A 31 6.38 10.46 8.73
N LEU A 32 6.48 11.16 7.58
CA LEU A 32 6.38 10.55 6.25
C LEU A 32 7.59 9.66 5.91
N ARG A 33 8.77 9.92 6.50
CA ARG A 33 9.94 9.02 6.39
C ARG A 33 9.73 7.70 7.12
N ASN A 34 9.06 7.71 8.27
CA ASN A 34 8.87 6.52 9.10
C ASN A 34 7.86 5.54 8.49
N ALA A 35 6.76 6.02 7.91
CA ALA A 35 5.81 5.11 7.24
C ALA A 35 6.29 4.64 5.86
N ALA A 36 7.23 5.37 5.27
CA ALA A 36 7.93 5.01 4.05
C ALA A 36 9.00 3.91 4.28
N GLN A 37 9.41 3.64 5.52
CA GLN A 37 10.44 2.64 5.85
C GLN A 37 9.92 1.21 6.03
N LEU A 38 8.62 0.98 5.85
CA LEU A 38 8.11 -0.37 5.59
C LEU A 38 8.57 -0.77 4.19
N HIS A 39 9.65 -1.55 4.10
CA HIS A 39 10.07 -2.29 2.91
C HIS A 39 9.01 -3.29 2.37
N HIS A 40 7.76 -3.19 2.84
CA HIS A 40 6.69 -4.15 2.66
C HIS A 40 5.59 -3.62 1.74
N GLU A 41 5.09 -4.46 0.83
CA GLU A 41 3.88 -4.16 0.07
C GLU A 41 2.71 -3.87 1.03
N LEU A 42 2.00 -2.74 0.85
CA LEU A 42 0.81 -2.41 1.65
C LEU A 42 -0.29 -3.49 1.52
N VAL A 43 -0.38 -4.08 0.33
CA VAL A 43 -1.29 -5.18 -0.01
C VAL A 43 -0.70 -6.04 -1.13
N SER A 44 -1.11 -7.31 -1.15
CA SER A 44 -0.99 -8.17 -2.33
C SER A 44 -2.34 -8.22 -3.05
N VAL A 45 -2.35 -7.97 -4.36
CA VAL A 45 -3.58 -7.89 -5.17
C VAL A 45 -3.50 -8.85 -6.35
N LYS A 46 -4.56 -9.64 -6.55
CA LYS A 46 -4.74 -10.49 -7.74
C LYS A 46 -6.09 -10.24 -8.36
N VAL A 47 -6.13 -9.83 -9.63
CA VAL A 47 -7.36 -9.55 -10.35
C VAL A 47 -7.63 -10.60 -11.43
N LYS A 48 -8.87 -11.08 -11.52
CA LYS A 48 -9.33 -12.01 -12.57
C LYS A 48 -10.61 -11.50 -13.18
N GLY A 49 -10.67 -11.40 -14.51
CA GLY A 49 -11.89 -11.09 -15.24
C GLY A 49 -12.65 -12.35 -15.62
N LYS A 50 -13.98 -12.32 -15.51
CA LYS A 50 -14.87 -13.37 -15.99
C LYS A 50 -15.99 -12.74 -16.84
N PRO A 51 -16.09 -13.07 -18.13
CA PRO A 51 -17.23 -12.70 -18.95
C PRO A 51 -18.52 -13.27 -18.36
N GLN A 52 -19.58 -12.47 -18.36
CA GLN A 52 -20.91 -12.84 -17.90
C GLN A 52 -21.97 -12.29 -18.85
N VAL A 53 -23.06 -13.05 -18.96
CA VAL A 53 -24.27 -12.64 -19.66
C VAL A 53 -25.22 -12.02 -18.64
N CYS A 54 -25.88 -10.93 -19.01
CA CYS A 54 -26.93 -10.35 -18.19
C CYS A 54 -28.15 -11.30 -18.18
N PRO A 55 -28.59 -11.80 -17.01
CA PRO A 55 -29.72 -12.74 -16.94
C PRO A 55 -30.99 -12.21 -17.60
N ASP A 56 -31.26 -10.91 -17.40
CA ASP A 56 -32.45 -10.24 -17.93
C ASP A 56 -32.29 -9.79 -19.40
N ARG A 57 -31.06 -9.79 -19.92
CA ARG A 57 -30.74 -9.37 -21.30
C ARG A 57 -29.66 -10.28 -21.89
N PRO A 58 -30.03 -11.43 -22.47
CA PRO A 58 -29.09 -12.43 -22.98
C PRO A 58 -28.13 -11.94 -24.07
N SER A 59 -28.48 -10.86 -24.78
CA SER A 59 -27.63 -10.20 -25.78
C SER A 59 -26.62 -9.22 -25.17
N PHE A 60 -26.69 -8.96 -23.87
CA PHE A 60 -25.82 -8.02 -23.17
C PHE A 60 -24.74 -8.76 -22.38
N PHE A 61 -23.50 -8.60 -22.83
CA PHE A 61 -22.31 -9.20 -22.22
C PHE A 61 -21.53 -8.15 -21.43
N PHE A 62 -20.97 -8.56 -20.30
CA PHE A 62 -20.03 -7.72 -19.54
C PHE A 62 -19.03 -8.59 -18.80
N THR A 63 -17.84 -8.05 -18.55
CA THR A 63 -16.82 -8.71 -17.73
C THR A 63 -16.92 -8.21 -16.30
N ASN A 64 -17.07 -9.13 -15.35
CA ASN A 64 -16.90 -8.86 -13.94
C ASN A 64 -15.47 -9.19 -13.51
N TYR A 65 -14.84 -8.28 -12.79
CA TYR A 65 -13.48 -8.44 -12.28
C TYR A 65 -13.56 -8.78 -10.79
N THR A 66 -12.96 -9.90 -10.43
CA THR A 66 -12.78 -10.35 -9.04
C THR A 66 -11.40 -9.96 -8.58
N MET A 67 -11.32 -9.11 -7.57
CA MET A 67 -10.10 -8.56 -7.00
C MET A 67 -9.88 -9.22 -5.65
N HIS A 68 -8.88 -10.08 -5.54
CA HIS A 68 -8.44 -10.67 -4.28
C HIS A 68 -7.41 -9.74 -3.66
N ILE A 69 -7.71 -9.21 -2.48
CA ILE A 69 -6.86 -8.26 -1.77
C ILE A 69 -6.44 -8.90 -0.44
N THR A 70 -5.15 -8.89 -0.17
CA THR A 70 -4.57 -9.38 1.09
C THR A 70 -3.74 -8.28 1.72
N CYS A 71 -4.06 -7.88 2.95
CA CYS A 71 -3.21 -7.03 3.75
C CYS A 71 -2.24 -7.89 4.56
N PRO A 72 -0.93 -7.84 4.28
CA PRO A 72 0.06 -8.65 4.98
C PRO A 72 0.19 -8.27 6.46
N THR A 73 0.12 -6.97 6.78
CA THR A 73 0.28 -6.45 8.15
C THR A 73 -0.78 -6.98 9.12
N THR A 74 -2.02 -7.10 8.65
CA THR A 74 -3.14 -7.60 9.49
C THR A 74 -3.48 -9.05 9.20
N ASN A 75 -2.84 -9.66 8.19
CA ASN A 75 -3.18 -10.97 7.63
C ASN A 75 -4.66 -11.12 7.23
N VAL A 76 -5.34 -9.99 6.94
CA VAL A 76 -6.74 -9.99 6.49
C VAL A 76 -6.79 -10.09 4.97
N PHE A 77 -7.65 -10.96 4.45
CA PHE A 77 -7.95 -11.02 3.03
C PHE A 77 -9.44 -10.75 2.78
N TRP A 78 -9.75 -10.12 1.65
CA TRP A 78 -11.12 -9.94 1.19
C TRP A 78 -11.20 -9.89 -0.34
N VAL A 79 -12.42 -9.91 -0.86
CA VAL A 79 -12.69 -9.99 -2.28
C VAL A 79 -13.68 -8.92 -2.71
N VAL A 80 -13.30 -8.14 -3.71
CA VAL A 80 -14.16 -7.14 -4.34
C VAL A 80 -14.55 -7.64 -5.73
N ARG A 81 -15.84 -7.57 -6.08
CA ARG A 81 -16.34 -8.00 -7.41
C ARG A 81 -17.05 -6.85 -8.09
N GLN A 82 -16.43 -6.31 -9.13
CA GLN A 82 -16.96 -5.14 -9.83
C GLN A 82 -16.72 -5.25 -11.34
N ARG A 83 -17.69 -4.74 -12.13
CA ARG A 83 -17.51 -4.51 -13.57
C ARG A 83 -16.73 -3.23 -13.83
N TYR A 84 -16.10 -3.11 -15.01
CA TYR A 84 -15.31 -1.93 -15.40
C TYR A 84 -15.99 -0.60 -15.09
N SER A 85 -17.28 -0.46 -15.43
CA SER A 85 -18.00 0.81 -15.24
C SER A 85 -18.18 1.20 -13.77
N ARG A 86 -18.27 0.23 -12.85
CA ARG A 86 -18.34 0.49 -11.40
C ARG A 86 -16.99 0.98 -10.87
N VAL A 87 -15.89 0.33 -11.25
CA VAL A 87 -14.53 0.74 -10.88
C VAL A 87 -14.24 2.14 -11.42
N TYR A 88 -14.62 2.41 -12.68
CA TYR A 88 -14.49 3.73 -13.28
C TYR A 88 -15.31 4.79 -12.54
N ALA A 89 -16.57 4.50 -12.19
CA ALA A 89 -17.40 5.43 -11.42
C ALA A 89 -16.79 5.74 -10.05
N ASN A 90 -16.26 4.74 -9.35
CA ASN A 90 -15.55 4.92 -8.09
C ASN A 90 -14.35 5.87 -8.26
N ARG A 91 -13.53 5.65 -9.30
CA ARG A 91 -12.41 6.53 -9.64
C ARG A 91 -12.85 7.97 -9.82
N GLN A 92 -13.95 8.21 -10.55
CA GLN A 92 -14.46 9.57 -10.76
C GLN A 92 -14.89 10.23 -9.46
N SER A 93 -15.56 9.50 -8.56
CA SER A 93 -15.94 10.03 -7.24
C SER A 93 -14.72 10.43 -6.41
N ILE A 94 -13.67 9.59 -6.39
CA ILE A 94 -12.42 9.86 -5.66
C ILE A 94 -11.69 11.08 -6.26
N LEU A 95 -11.61 11.18 -7.58
CA LEU A 95 -10.98 12.34 -8.23
C LEU A 95 -11.78 13.63 -7.98
N LYS A 96 -13.11 13.54 -7.97
CA LYS A 96 -13.99 14.67 -7.67
C LYS A 96 -13.80 15.20 -6.25
N SER A 97 -13.66 14.32 -5.23
CA SER A 97 -13.36 14.76 -3.87
C SER A 97 -12.02 15.50 -3.78
N ALA A 98 -11.04 15.11 -4.60
CA ALA A 98 -9.75 15.81 -4.69
C ALA A 98 -9.80 17.14 -5.46
N HIS A 99 -10.93 17.49 -6.09
CA HIS A 99 -11.10 18.76 -6.81
C HIS A 99 -11.77 19.86 -5.98
N ASP A 100 -12.34 19.54 -4.80
CA ASP A 100 -12.90 20.53 -3.88
C ASP A 100 -11.82 21.25 -3.06
N LEU A 101 -10.84 21.82 -3.77
CA LEU A 101 -9.64 22.43 -3.20
C LEU A 101 -9.77 23.94 -3.00
N LYS A 102 -10.95 24.53 -3.24
CA LYS A 102 -11.10 26.00 -3.26
C LYS A 102 -10.64 26.65 -1.96
N LYS A 103 -10.83 25.95 -0.82
CA LYS A 103 -10.50 26.41 0.52
C LYS A 103 -9.11 25.99 1.01
N CYS A 104 -8.43 25.08 0.32
CA CYS A 104 -7.11 24.59 0.74
C CYS A 104 -5.99 25.61 0.47
N SER A 105 -4.96 25.57 1.31
CA SER A 105 -3.67 26.24 1.13
C SER A 105 -2.97 25.84 -0.20
N SER A 106 -1.99 26.61 -0.63
CA SER A 106 -1.15 26.27 -1.81
C SER A 106 -0.43 24.94 -1.60
N GLU A 107 0.09 24.75 -0.40
CA GLU A 107 0.84 23.58 0.05
C GLU A 107 -0.08 22.36 0.08
N GLY A 108 -1.28 22.49 0.69
CA GLY A 108 -2.29 21.42 0.72
C GLY A 108 -2.75 21.02 -0.68
N LYS A 109 -2.95 21.98 -1.59
CA LYS A 109 -3.25 21.69 -3.01
C LYS A 109 -2.14 20.90 -3.69
N GLN A 110 -0.87 21.24 -3.45
CA GLN A 110 0.27 20.55 -4.04
C GLN A 110 0.39 19.13 -3.49
N LEU A 111 0.24 18.97 -2.17
CA LEU A 111 0.24 17.67 -1.50
C LEU A 111 -0.85 16.75 -2.07
N ILE A 112 -2.09 17.21 -2.12
CA ILE A 112 -3.22 16.42 -2.65
C ILE A 112 -2.97 16.03 -4.11
N ARG A 113 -2.49 16.96 -4.95
CA ARG A 113 -2.15 16.61 -6.35
C ARG A 113 -1.08 15.53 -6.43
N SER A 114 -0.10 15.55 -5.52
CA SER A 114 0.98 14.56 -5.46
C SER A 114 0.43 13.18 -5.07
N ILE A 115 -0.33 13.10 -3.98
CA ILE A 115 -0.98 11.86 -3.50
C ILE A 115 -1.89 11.26 -4.57
N MET A 116 -2.64 12.11 -5.30
CA MET A 116 -3.62 11.67 -6.29
C MET A 116 -3.03 11.35 -7.67
N ARG A 117 -1.75 11.70 -7.92
CA ARG A 117 -1.09 11.54 -9.23
C ARG A 117 -1.11 10.09 -9.75
N PRO A 118 -0.80 9.05 -8.94
CA PRO A 118 -0.79 7.66 -9.41
C PRO A 118 -2.15 7.18 -9.91
N LEU A 119 -3.25 7.69 -9.33
CA LEU A 119 -4.62 7.32 -9.69
C LEU A 119 -5.06 7.82 -11.08
N LYS A 120 -4.24 8.66 -11.74
CA LYS A 120 -4.49 9.09 -13.11
C LYS A 120 -4.32 7.94 -14.10
N VAL A 121 -3.42 7.00 -13.84
CA VAL A 121 -3.25 5.80 -14.68
C VAL A 121 -4.43 4.87 -14.45
N PHE A 122 -5.14 4.49 -15.53
CA PHE A 122 -6.31 3.64 -15.44
C PHE A 122 -6.53 2.87 -16.75
N PRO A 123 -7.06 1.63 -16.71
CA PRO A 123 -7.36 0.87 -17.93
C PRO A 123 -8.28 1.64 -18.88
N LYS A 124 -8.06 1.54 -20.19
CA LYS A 124 -8.82 2.30 -21.18
C LYS A 124 -10.26 1.76 -21.33
N ARG A 125 -11.20 2.67 -21.54
CA ARG A 125 -12.56 2.32 -21.97
C ARG A 125 -12.49 1.87 -23.44
N ARG A 126 -13.15 0.75 -23.75
CA ARG A 126 -13.27 0.21 -25.10
C ARG A 126 -14.74 0.04 -25.44
N LEU A 127 -15.07 0.12 -26.72
CA LEU A 127 -16.41 -0.17 -27.25
C LEU A 127 -16.40 -1.62 -27.74
N GLY A 128 -17.49 -2.36 -27.49
CA GLY A 128 -17.62 -3.77 -27.85
C GLY A 128 -17.47 -4.72 -26.67
N VAL A 129 -17.48 -6.02 -26.98
CA VAL A 129 -17.30 -7.11 -26.02
C VAL A 129 -15.81 -7.28 -25.72
N ASP A 130 -15.47 -7.55 -24.46
CA ASP A 130 -14.09 -7.82 -24.07
C ASP A 130 -13.66 -9.20 -24.57
N ASP A 131 -12.55 -9.27 -25.29
CA ASP A 131 -11.82 -10.52 -25.55
C ASP A 131 -10.81 -10.83 -24.43
N ASP A 132 -10.17 -12.00 -24.48
CA ASP A 132 -9.22 -12.43 -23.45
C ASP A 132 -8.03 -11.48 -23.28
N SER A 133 -7.57 -10.84 -24.36
CA SER A 133 -6.46 -9.88 -24.33
C SER A 133 -6.86 -8.61 -23.59
N VAL A 134 -8.05 -8.07 -23.89
CA VAL A 134 -8.64 -6.92 -23.20
C VAL A 134 -8.86 -7.23 -21.72
N ILE A 135 -9.30 -8.44 -21.39
CA ILE A 135 -9.52 -8.86 -20.01
C ILE A 135 -8.19 -8.92 -19.25
N ALA A 136 -7.13 -9.47 -19.86
CA ALA A 136 -5.80 -9.55 -19.25
C ALA A 136 -5.21 -8.15 -19.01
N GLU A 137 -5.23 -7.27 -20.02
CA GLU A 137 -4.77 -5.88 -19.92
C GLU A 137 -5.50 -5.14 -18.78
N ARG A 138 -6.83 -5.29 -18.70
CA ARG A 138 -7.62 -4.65 -17.64
C ARG A 138 -7.34 -5.25 -16.27
N ALA A 139 -7.14 -6.56 -16.16
CA ALA A 139 -6.80 -7.19 -14.89
C ALA A 139 -5.45 -6.66 -14.35
N GLU A 140 -4.44 -6.54 -15.20
CA GLU A 140 -3.16 -5.92 -14.84
C GLU A 140 -3.34 -4.45 -14.43
N GLY A 141 -4.02 -3.66 -15.25
CA GLY A 141 -4.22 -2.25 -14.95
C GLY A 141 -5.10 -1.99 -13.71
N PHE A 142 -6.05 -2.89 -13.39
CA PHE A 142 -6.78 -2.83 -12.12
C PHE A 142 -5.92 -3.24 -10.93
N THR A 143 -5.01 -4.20 -11.08
CA THR A 143 -4.03 -4.54 -10.04
C THR A 143 -3.21 -3.31 -9.68
N ASN A 144 -2.64 -2.63 -10.69
CA ASN A 144 -1.87 -1.40 -10.50
C ASN A 144 -2.71 -0.26 -9.89
N TYR A 145 -3.96 -0.11 -10.34
CA TYR A 145 -4.87 0.91 -9.80
C TYR A 145 -5.22 0.66 -8.33
N ILE A 146 -5.46 -0.58 -7.92
CA ILE A 146 -5.75 -0.91 -6.52
C ILE A 146 -4.53 -0.64 -5.65
N ASN A 147 -3.33 -1.03 -6.07
CA ASN A 147 -2.09 -0.70 -5.36
C ASN A 147 -1.94 0.83 -5.19
N ALA A 148 -2.22 1.59 -6.25
CA ALA A 148 -2.21 3.05 -6.19
C ALA A 148 -3.28 3.63 -5.23
N LEU A 149 -4.44 2.99 -5.08
CA LEU A 149 -5.46 3.39 -4.10
C LEU A 149 -4.98 3.23 -2.66
N PHE A 150 -4.32 2.12 -2.34
CA PHE A 150 -3.73 1.92 -1.01
C PHE A 150 -2.61 2.92 -0.72
N GLN A 151 -1.74 3.18 -1.71
CA GLN A 151 -0.70 4.20 -1.57
C GLN A 151 -1.28 5.60 -1.36
N ALA A 152 -2.31 5.96 -2.12
CA ALA A 152 -2.97 7.25 -1.96
C ALA A 152 -3.64 7.37 -0.59
N ARG A 153 -4.32 6.31 -0.12
CA ARG A 153 -4.93 6.25 1.21
C ARG A 153 -3.87 6.41 2.31
N GLU A 154 -2.75 5.70 2.20
CA GLU A 154 -1.65 5.80 3.17
C GLU A 154 -1.09 7.22 3.22
N GLY A 155 -0.78 7.81 2.06
CA GLY A 155 -0.30 9.18 1.97
C GLY A 155 -1.27 10.21 2.56
N CYS A 156 -2.58 9.99 2.43
CA CYS A 156 -3.58 10.84 3.10
C CYS A 156 -3.51 10.71 4.62
N ILE A 157 -3.45 9.49 5.16
CA ILE A 157 -3.49 9.23 6.61
C ILE A 157 -2.26 9.83 7.29
N LEU A 158 -1.08 9.65 6.71
CA LEU A 158 0.18 10.16 7.27
C LEU A 158 0.26 11.69 7.29
N ALA A 159 -0.46 12.34 6.39
CA ALA A 159 -0.49 13.80 6.32
C ALA A 159 -1.47 14.44 7.33
N PHE A 160 -2.32 13.67 8.02
CA PHE A 160 -3.42 14.22 8.84
C PHE A 160 -2.98 15.16 9.96
N ASP A 161 -1.76 15.01 10.49
CA ASP A 161 -1.27 15.82 11.60
C ASP A 161 -0.34 16.96 11.15
N GLU A 162 0.00 17.02 9.87
CA GLU A 162 0.94 17.98 9.30
C GLU A 162 0.27 19.08 8.46
N VAL A 163 -1.03 18.97 8.25
CA VAL A 163 -1.79 19.85 7.34
C VAL A 163 -2.83 20.69 8.08
N ASP A 164 -3.23 21.79 7.45
CA ASP A 164 -4.31 22.63 7.95
C ASP A 164 -5.67 21.90 7.94
N ALA A 165 -6.61 22.38 8.78
CA ALA A 165 -7.92 21.74 8.95
C ALA A 165 -8.74 21.59 7.65
N THR A 166 -8.59 22.52 6.70
CA THR A 166 -9.33 22.44 5.44
C THR A 166 -8.76 21.35 4.54
N THR A 167 -7.43 21.24 4.46
CA THR A 167 -6.73 20.17 3.74
C THR A 167 -7.03 18.81 4.37
N LYS A 168 -7.01 18.72 5.71
CA LYS A 168 -7.36 17.49 6.46
C LYS A 168 -8.74 16.96 6.08
N SER A 169 -9.75 17.83 6.07
CA SER A 169 -11.13 17.45 5.71
C SER A 169 -11.23 16.89 4.27
N VAL A 170 -10.46 17.43 3.32
CA VAL A 170 -10.41 16.89 1.96
C VAL A 170 -9.72 15.53 1.93
N LEU A 171 -8.62 15.35 2.66
CA LEU A 171 -7.93 14.06 2.76
C LEU A 171 -8.83 12.99 3.38
N GLU A 172 -9.56 13.29 4.45
CA GLU A 172 -10.54 12.39 5.07
C GLU A 172 -11.64 11.97 4.08
N SER A 173 -12.14 12.92 3.28
CA SER A 173 -13.10 12.63 2.22
C SER A 173 -12.52 11.70 1.15
N ILE A 174 -11.28 11.93 0.72
CA ILE A 174 -10.57 11.04 -0.23
C ILE A 174 -10.44 9.63 0.35
N VAL A 175 -9.95 9.50 1.59
CA VAL A 175 -9.82 8.21 2.28
C VAL A 175 -11.15 7.47 2.30
N LYS A 176 -12.24 8.15 2.71
CA LYS A 176 -13.59 7.55 2.74
C LYS A 176 -14.02 7.02 1.37
N HIS A 177 -13.78 7.77 0.30
CA HIS A 177 -14.13 7.32 -1.05
C HIS A 177 -13.28 6.14 -1.52
N ILE A 178 -11.98 6.13 -1.19
CA ILE A 178 -11.09 5.00 -1.48
C ILE A 178 -11.58 3.76 -0.74
N GLU A 179 -11.78 3.84 0.58
CA GLU A 179 -12.23 2.69 1.39
C GLU A 179 -13.55 2.11 0.90
N SER A 180 -14.48 2.98 0.49
CA SER A 180 -15.75 2.57 -0.10
C SER A 180 -15.56 1.88 -1.46
N ALA A 181 -14.63 2.36 -2.30
CA ALA A 181 -14.38 1.82 -3.63
C ALA A 181 -13.82 0.40 -3.63
N ILE A 182 -12.93 0.10 -2.67
CA ILE A 182 -12.29 -1.21 -2.47
C ILE A 182 -12.94 -2.03 -1.34
N GLU A 183 -14.10 -1.58 -0.85
CA GLU A 183 -14.96 -2.29 0.10
C GLU A 183 -14.16 -2.83 1.30
N ILE A 184 -13.33 -1.97 1.91
CA ILE A 184 -12.47 -2.39 3.03
C ILE A 184 -13.36 -2.91 4.18
N PRO A 185 -13.15 -4.14 4.68
CA PRO A 185 -13.90 -4.68 5.81
C PRO A 185 -13.70 -3.87 7.08
N GLU A 186 -14.77 -3.64 7.84
CA GLU A 186 -14.72 -2.83 9.07
C GLU A 186 -13.79 -3.44 10.13
N PHE A 187 -13.70 -4.77 10.19
CA PHE A 187 -12.74 -5.47 11.03
C PHE A 187 -11.29 -5.11 10.67
N HIS A 188 -10.97 -5.04 9.37
CA HIS A 188 -9.62 -4.68 8.92
C HIS A 188 -9.26 -3.26 9.35
N LYS A 189 -10.19 -2.30 9.21
CA LYS A 189 -9.96 -0.91 9.65
C LYS A 189 -9.66 -0.82 11.14
N LYS A 190 -10.38 -1.60 11.95
CA LYS A 190 -10.16 -1.68 13.40
C LYS A 190 -8.79 -2.25 13.74
N GLU A 191 -8.37 -3.33 13.09
CA GLU A 191 -7.05 -3.92 13.32
C GLU A 191 -5.92 -2.99 12.84
N GLU A 192 -6.10 -2.32 11.72
CA GLU A 192 -5.16 -1.32 11.23
C GLU A 192 -5.04 -0.13 12.20
N ALA A 193 -6.15 0.38 12.74
CA ALA A 193 -6.12 1.46 13.73
C ALA A 193 -5.37 1.05 15.00
N LYS A 194 -5.61 -0.15 15.52
CA LYS A 194 -4.85 -0.71 16.65
C LYS A 194 -3.36 -0.83 16.33
N TRP A 195 -3.04 -1.31 15.13
CA TRP A 195 -1.65 -1.43 14.69
C TRP A 195 -0.96 -0.07 14.64
N ARG A 196 -1.62 0.95 14.08
CA ARG A 196 -1.10 2.33 14.06
C ARG A 196 -0.90 2.89 15.46
N GLU A 197 -1.86 2.67 16.36
CA GLU A 197 -1.75 3.11 17.75
C GLU A 197 -0.55 2.44 18.45
N ARG A 198 -0.33 1.14 18.24
CA ARG A 198 0.84 0.44 18.78
C ARG A 198 2.14 0.98 18.21
N MET A 199 2.23 1.14 16.89
CA MET A 199 3.43 1.66 16.24
C MET A 199 3.77 3.09 16.69
N ALA A 200 2.76 3.93 16.95
CA ALA A 200 2.97 5.28 17.48
C ALA A 200 3.53 5.31 18.91
N ARG A 201 3.33 4.25 19.70
CA ARG A 201 3.90 4.10 21.06
C ARG A 201 5.34 3.63 21.04
N ILE A 202 5.80 3.05 19.94
CA ILE A 202 7.19 2.68 19.82
C ILE A 202 7.97 3.97 19.53
N GLU A 203 8.48 4.57 20.60
CA GLU A 203 9.36 5.72 20.51
C GLU A 203 10.59 5.33 19.67
N ASP A 204 10.99 6.22 18.75
CA ASP A 204 12.29 6.20 18.08
C ASP A 204 13.36 6.54 19.11
N HIS A 205 13.50 5.68 20.13
CA HIS A 205 14.48 5.84 21.17
C HIS A 205 15.77 5.36 20.56
N ASP A 206 16.53 6.32 20.00
CA ASP A 206 17.90 6.21 19.47
C ASP A 206 18.59 4.99 20.07
N ALA A 207 18.42 3.85 19.42
CA ALA A 207 18.97 2.60 19.90
C ALA A 207 20.43 2.66 19.50
N ARG A 208 21.23 3.37 20.29
CA ARG A 208 22.65 3.03 20.39
C ARG A 208 22.67 1.72 21.16
N PRO A 209 22.83 0.56 20.49
CA PRO A 209 23.05 -0.66 21.23
C PRO A 209 24.27 -0.40 22.13
N GLU A 210 24.09 -0.55 23.44
CA GLU A 210 25.24 -0.86 24.29
C GLU A 210 25.80 -2.20 23.78
N ASP A 211 27.13 -2.31 23.76
CA ASP A 211 27.89 -3.40 23.12
C ASP A 211 27.24 -4.78 23.38
N ASP A 212 27.06 -5.55 22.29
CA ASP A 212 26.44 -6.90 22.22
C ASP A 212 24.93 -7.01 22.51
N SER A 213 24.10 -6.45 21.63
CA SER A 213 22.67 -6.78 21.62
C SER A 213 22.30 -7.63 20.40
N THR A 214 22.00 -8.91 20.64
CA THR A 214 21.38 -9.83 19.67
C THR A 214 19.86 -9.69 19.68
N CYS A 215 19.23 -9.72 18.50
CA CYS A 215 17.78 -9.79 18.40
C CYS A 215 17.29 -11.16 18.86
N SER A 216 16.52 -11.22 19.94
CA SER A 216 16.01 -12.50 20.48
C SER A 216 14.93 -13.19 19.63
N ILE A 217 14.50 -12.58 18.51
CA ILE A 217 13.52 -13.16 17.57
C ILE A 217 14.22 -13.95 16.46
N CYS A 218 15.18 -13.34 15.76
CA CYS A 218 15.94 -14.01 14.69
C CYS A 218 17.28 -14.60 15.16
N LEU A 219 17.72 -14.25 16.38
CA LEU A 219 19.00 -14.63 16.97
C LEU A 219 20.23 -14.06 16.25
N GLU A 220 20.04 -13.04 15.42
CA GLU A 220 21.12 -12.32 14.73
C GLU A 220 21.49 -11.03 15.49
N ASP A 221 22.71 -10.56 15.30
CA ASP A 221 23.20 -9.31 15.91
C ASP A 221 22.37 -8.11 15.44
N LEU A 222 22.07 -7.20 16.37
CA LEU A 222 21.50 -5.91 16.01
C LEU A 222 22.55 -5.08 15.27
N GLU A 223 22.13 -4.41 14.20
CA GLU A 223 23.09 -3.75 13.31
C GLU A 223 23.71 -2.52 14.02
N GLN A 224 25.01 -2.57 14.32
CA GLN A 224 25.73 -1.46 14.95
C GLN A 224 25.98 -0.33 13.95
N GLY A 225 25.71 0.92 14.35
CA GLY A 225 25.86 2.08 13.48
C GLY A 225 24.83 2.16 12.34
N ALA A 226 23.87 1.24 12.31
CA ALA A 226 22.73 1.33 11.43
C ALA A 226 21.83 2.51 11.83
N PRO A 227 21.14 3.12 10.86
CA PRO A 227 20.23 4.20 11.18
C PRO A 227 19.13 3.72 12.14
N ALA A 228 18.64 4.63 13.00
CA ALA A 228 17.77 4.38 14.16
C ALA A 228 16.53 3.49 13.90
N PHE A 229 16.12 3.34 12.65
CA PHE A 229 14.97 2.54 12.23
C PHE A 229 15.27 1.04 12.01
N THR A 230 16.54 0.63 12.04
CA THR A 230 16.92 -0.78 11.76
C THR A 230 16.74 -1.65 13.00
N ASN A 231 17.11 -1.09 14.14
CA ASN A 231 16.91 -1.67 15.46
C ASN A 231 15.90 -0.82 16.21
N ILE A 232 15.02 -1.44 16.98
CA ILE A 232 13.98 -0.73 17.71
C ILE A 232 14.00 -1.18 19.16
N ARG A 233 13.84 -0.22 20.06
CA ARG A 233 13.79 -0.46 21.50
C ARG A 233 12.40 -0.16 22.02
N LEU A 234 11.75 -1.15 22.63
CA LEU A 234 10.41 -0.99 23.22
C LEU A 234 10.48 -0.18 24.52
N GLY A 235 9.33 0.29 25.04
CA GLY A 235 9.27 1.05 26.30
C GLY A 235 9.84 0.28 27.52
N CYS A 236 9.91 -1.05 27.42
CA CYS A 236 10.55 -1.93 28.41
C CYS A 236 12.08 -2.07 28.24
N SER A 237 12.70 -1.25 27.40
CA SER A 237 14.15 -1.20 27.09
C SER A 237 14.74 -2.38 26.29
N HIS A 238 13.94 -3.39 25.95
CA HIS A 238 14.39 -4.49 25.09
C HIS A 238 14.49 -4.08 23.62
N ALA A 239 15.56 -4.50 22.95
CA ALA A 239 15.84 -4.16 21.56
C ALA A 239 15.68 -5.37 20.61
N PHE A 240 15.24 -5.09 19.40
CA PHE A 240 15.00 -6.08 18.34
C PHE A 240 15.25 -5.45 16.97
N HIS A 241 15.40 -6.23 15.89
CA HIS A 241 15.24 -5.65 14.55
C HIS A 241 13.80 -5.16 14.40
N HIS A 242 13.64 -4.01 13.74
CA HIS A 242 12.32 -3.43 13.51
C HIS A 242 11.36 -4.43 12.87
N GLU A 243 11.80 -5.14 11.82
CA GLU A 243 10.98 -6.14 11.13
C GLU A 243 10.58 -7.32 12.02
N CYS A 244 11.53 -7.80 12.83
CA CYS A 244 11.31 -8.90 13.75
C CYS A 244 10.22 -8.57 14.77
N VAL A 245 10.36 -7.46 15.49
CA VAL A 245 9.37 -7.10 16.51
C VAL A 245 8.08 -6.59 15.91
N SER A 246 8.11 -5.94 14.75
CA SER A 246 6.89 -5.51 14.04
C SER A 246 5.99 -6.72 13.77
N THR A 247 6.58 -7.83 13.30
CA THR A 247 5.86 -9.08 13.06
C THR A 247 5.21 -9.61 14.35
N TRP A 248 5.93 -9.58 15.47
CA TRP A 248 5.37 -9.96 16.77
C TRP A 248 4.23 -9.03 17.21
N LEU A 249 4.42 -7.73 17.07
CA LEU A 249 3.47 -6.70 17.50
C LEU A 249 2.19 -6.62 16.64
N THR A 250 2.19 -7.26 15.46
CA THR A 250 0.96 -7.50 14.70
C THR A 250 -0.01 -8.41 15.47
N ARG A 251 0.51 -9.37 16.26
CA ARG A 251 -0.29 -10.40 16.94
C ARG A 251 -0.39 -10.19 18.46
N HIS A 252 0.63 -9.59 19.06
CA HIS A 252 0.74 -9.43 20.51
C HIS A 252 1.00 -7.96 20.85
N ALA A 253 0.41 -7.42 21.91
CA ALA A 253 0.66 -6.02 22.32
C ALA A 253 1.79 -5.92 23.37
N THR A 254 2.62 -6.94 23.48
CA THR A 254 3.58 -7.10 24.59
C THR A 254 4.97 -7.40 24.05
N CYS A 255 6.02 -7.02 24.79
CA CYS A 255 7.39 -7.40 24.49
C CYS A 255 7.56 -8.93 24.38
N PRO A 256 8.26 -9.45 23.34
CA PRO A 256 8.57 -10.87 23.22
C PRO A 256 9.36 -11.44 24.41
N LEU A 257 10.21 -10.61 25.04
CA LEU A 257 11.08 -11.02 26.15
C LEU A 257 10.38 -10.96 27.50
N CYS A 258 9.86 -9.79 27.88
CA CYS A 258 9.30 -9.61 29.24
C CYS A 258 7.78 -9.61 29.32
N ARG A 259 7.07 -9.67 28.18
CA ARG A 259 5.60 -9.61 28.09
C ARG A 259 4.94 -8.38 28.74
N VAL A 260 5.72 -7.35 29.07
CA VAL A 260 5.22 -6.02 29.41
C VAL A 260 4.66 -5.38 28.15
N ASP A 261 3.61 -4.56 28.29
CA ASP A 261 3.04 -3.81 27.17
C ASP A 261 4.14 -3.04 26.43
N ALA A 262 4.12 -3.21 25.10
CA ALA A 262 5.16 -2.72 24.20
C ALA A 262 5.17 -1.19 24.07
#